data_AF-A0A1X1ZMI5-F1
#
_entry.id   AF-A0A1X1ZMI5-F1
#
_cell.length_a   1.000
_cell.length_b   1.000
_cell.length_c   1.000
_cell.angle_alpha   90.00
_cell.angle_beta   90.00
_cell.angle_gamma   90.00
#
_symmetry.space_group_name_H-M   'P 1'
#
loop_
_entity.id
_entity.type
_entity.pdbx_description
1 polymer ?
#
loop_
_entity_poly.entity_id
_entity_poly.type
_entity_poly.pdbx_seq_one_letter_code
_entity_poly.pdbx_strand_id
1 'polypeptide(L)'
;MDIMVADVGAAGHDQASGTRAPDREKETRMADYTPDQLATHIFTGLPADLLQHKRDDLVARCRAVRAAGWDDYRYVWSTGEVLAVAYLLDARDVLAELNEDETSVLGRWAYDLWGVSGGEEDEAAGLRRTRKWFMETRSTAVQRT
;
A
#
# COMPACT_ATOMS: atom_id res chain seq x y z
N MET A 1 -48.25 51.77 -36.16
CA MET A 1 -49.09 50.57 -36.12
C MET A 1 -48.54 49.70 -35.01
N ASP A 2 -49.22 49.83 -33.87
CA ASP A 2 -49.42 48.86 -32.79
C ASP A 2 -48.22 48.26 -32.04
N ILE A 3 -48.06 48.84 -30.86
CA ILE A 3 -47.53 48.27 -29.62
C ILE A 3 -48.33 47.00 -29.27
N MET A 4 -47.63 45.90 -28.98
CA MET A 4 -48.13 44.91 -28.01
C MET A 4 -47.02 44.55 -27.03
N VAL A 5 -47.26 45.01 -25.81
CA VAL A 5 -46.59 44.67 -24.57
C VAL A 5 -47.03 43.26 -24.17
N ALA A 6 -46.09 42.42 -23.74
CA ALA A 6 -46.40 41.30 -22.85
C ALA A 6 -45.23 41.16 -21.88
N ASP A 7 -45.41 41.79 -20.72
CA ASP A 7 -44.74 41.48 -19.47
C ASP A 7 -45.43 40.24 -18.89
N VAL A 8 -44.67 39.16 -18.66
CA VAL A 8 -44.99 38.10 -17.71
C VAL A 8 -43.72 37.81 -16.94
N GLY A 9 -43.75 38.22 -15.67
CA GLY A 9 -42.66 38.03 -14.74
C GLY A 9 -42.52 36.62 -14.16
N ALA A 10 -41.41 36.51 -13.43
CA ALA A 10 -41.11 35.61 -12.32
C ALA A 10 -40.79 34.13 -12.62
N ALA A 11 -39.49 33.83 -12.60
CA ALA A 11 -38.99 32.66 -11.85
C ALA A 11 -37.54 32.93 -11.41
N GLY A 12 -37.32 32.92 -10.10
CA GLY A 12 -36.00 33.13 -9.49
C GLY A 12 -35.01 32.04 -9.90
N HIS A 13 -33.82 32.45 -10.30
CA HIS A 13 -32.65 31.58 -10.36
C HIS A 13 -31.94 31.63 -9.01
N ASP A 14 -32.37 30.75 -8.11
CA ASP A 14 -31.60 30.40 -6.90
C ASP A 14 -30.80 29.12 -7.17
N GLN A 15 -29.48 29.28 -7.10
CA GLN A 15 -28.48 28.34 -6.60
C GLN A 15 -28.76 26.82 -6.70
N ALA A 16 -27.97 26.14 -7.52
CA ALA A 16 -27.41 24.83 -7.15
C ALA A 16 -26.11 24.58 -7.91
N SER A 17 -25.03 25.23 -7.46
CA SER A 17 -23.67 24.75 -7.68
C SER A 17 -23.54 23.40 -6.99
N GLY A 18 -23.81 22.32 -7.73
CA GLY A 18 -23.52 20.96 -7.31
C GLY A 18 -22.01 20.74 -7.32
N THR A 19 -21.31 21.17 -6.26
CA THR A 19 -20.00 20.65 -5.91
C THR A 19 -20.19 19.16 -5.63
N ARG A 20 -19.96 18.33 -6.66
CA ARG A 20 -19.75 16.90 -6.47
C ARG A 20 -18.50 16.78 -5.62
N ALA A 21 -18.71 16.49 -4.33
CA ALA A 21 -17.64 16.09 -3.44
C ALA A 21 -16.83 14.99 -4.14
N PRO A 22 -15.49 15.01 -4.08
CA PRO A 22 -14.72 13.84 -4.48
C PRO A 22 -15.27 12.68 -3.64
N ASP A 23 -15.69 11.62 -4.31
CA ASP A 23 -15.96 10.33 -3.68
C ASP A 23 -14.77 10.07 -2.77
N ARG A 24 -14.98 10.23 -1.45
CA ARG A 24 -14.04 9.74 -0.46
C ARG A 24 -14.06 8.24 -0.66
N GLU A 25 -13.14 7.76 -1.48
CA GLU A 25 -12.72 6.36 -1.54
C GLU A 25 -12.68 5.94 -0.07
N LYS A 26 -13.65 5.09 0.30
CA LYS A 26 -13.78 4.65 1.67
C LYS A 26 -12.45 4.00 2.00
N GLU A 27 -11.71 4.60 2.92
CA GLU A 27 -10.46 4.05 3.43
C GLU A 27 -10.83 2.74 4.11
N THR A 28 -10.79 1.66 3.33
CA THR A 28 -11.10 0.31 3.79
C THR A 28 -10.04 -0.04 4.82
N ARG A 29 -10.44 -0.06 6.09
CA ARG A 29 -9.56 -0.45 7.18
C ARG A 29 -9.38 -1.96 7.11
N MET A 30 -8.24 -2.48 7.53
CA MET A 30 -7.97 -3.93 7.58
C MET A 30 -9.05 -4.74 8.35
N ALA A 31 -9.82 -4.07 9.23
CA ALA A 31 -10.96 -4.62 9.97
C ALA A 31 -12.26 -4.78 9.14
N ASP A 32 -12.30 -4.22 7.92
CA ASP A 32 -13.45 -4.31 7.01
C ASP A 32 -13.40 -5.58 6.14
N TYR A 33 -12.30 -6.33 6.19
CA TYR A 33 -12.16 -7.63 5.52
C TYR A 33 -12.63 -8.76 6.43
N THR A 34 -13.55 -9.57 5.93
CA THR A 34 -13.91 -10.83 6.59
C THR A 34 -12.77 -11.85 6.44
N PRO A 35 -12.64 -12.84 7.34
CA PRO A 35 -11.63 -13.89 7.24
C PRO A 35 -11.63 -14.62 5.89
N ASP A 36 -12.80 -14.77 5.26
CA ASP A 36 -12.96 -15.41 3.95
C ASP A 36 -12.38 -14.57 2.81
N GLN A 37 -12.56 -13.24 2.89
CA GLN A 37 -11.93 -12.30 1.96
C GLN A 37 -10.40 -12.27 2.15
N LEU A 38 -9.91 -12.28 3.39
CA LEU A 38 -8.48 -12.41 3.68
C LEU A 38 -7.90 -13.72 3.14
N ALA A 39 -8.62 -14.84 3.29
CA ALA A 39 -8.21 -16.13 2.76
C ALA A 39 -8.15 -16.16 1.21
N THR A 40 -9.05 -15.45 0.54
CA THR A 40 -9.04 -15.32 -0.92
C THR A 40 -7.79 -14.61 -1.44
N HIS A 41 -7.29 -13.62 -0.69
CA HIS A 41 -6.07 -12.88 -1.05
C HIS A 41 -4.78 -13.70 -0.91
N ILE A 42 -4.80 -14.80 -0.16
CA ILE A 42 -3.67 -15.74 -0.10
C ILE A 42 -3.38 -16.33 -1.49
N PHE A 43 -4.43 -16.61 -2.27
CA PHE A 43 -4.28 -17.20 -3.60
C PHE A 43 -4.15 -16.15 -4.71
N THR A 44 -4.87 -15.03 -4.58
CA THR A 44 -5.03 -14.03 -5.65
C THR A 44 -4.15 -12.80 -5.49
N GLY A 45 -3.51 -12.64 -4.33
CA GLY A 45 -2.74 -11.47 -3.98
C GLY A 45 -3.55 -10.39 -3.28
N LEU A 46 -2.81 -9.44 -2.72
CA LEU A 46 -3.39 -8.32 -2.02
C LEU A 46 -4.03 -7.33 -3.01
N PRO A 47 -5.24 -6.81 -2.70
CA PRO A 47 -5.84 -5.72 -3.45
C PRO A 47 -5.04 -4.42 -3.25
N ALA A 48 -5.28 -3.43 -4.10
CA ALA A 48 -4.48 -2.20 -4.17
C ALA A 48 -4.41 -1.44 -2.84
N ASP A 49 -5.52 -1.36 -2.10
CA ASP A 49 -5.61 -0.70 -0.81
C ASP A 49 -4.79 -1.45 0.27
N LEU A 50 -4.86 -2.79 0.33
CA LEU A 50 -4.04 -3.59 1.26
C LEU A 50 -2.56 -3.56 0.88
N LEU A 51 -2.22 -3.49 -0.41
CA LEU A 51 -0.85 -3.26 -0.86
C LEU A 51 -0.34 -1.90 -0.40
N GLN A 52 -1.16 -0.85 -0.50
CA GLN A 52 -0.81 0.48 -0.03
C GLN A 52 -0.64 0.50 1.49
N HIS A 53 -1.58 -0.08 2.23
CA HIS A 53 -1.49 -0.21 3.68
C HIS A 53 -0.21 -0.95 4.11
N LYS A 54 0.15 -2.04 3.41
CA LYS A 54 1.38 -2.79 3.66
C LYS A 54 2.63 -1.95 3.39
N ARG A 55 2.64 -1.11 2.34
CA ARG A 55 3.73 -0.16 2.10
C ARG A 55 3.86 0.84 3.25
N ASP A 56 2.75 1.44 3.67
CA ASP A 56 2.74 2.47 4.71
C ASP A 56 3.21 1.93 6.06
N ASP A 57 2.78 0.71 6.41
CA ASP A 57 3.24 -0.01 7.59
C ASP A 57 4.76 -0.28 7.55
N LEU A 58 5.30 -0.79 6.44
CA LEU A 58 6.75 -1.00 6.30
C LEU A 58 7.54 0.32 6.37
N VAL A 59 7.02 1.41 5.80
CA VAL A 59 7.64 2.74 5.88
C VAL A 59 7.66 3.24 7.33
N ALA A 60 6.56 3.07 8.07
CA ALA A 60 6.48 3.43 9.48
C ALA A 60 7.49 2.64 10.32
N ARG A 61 7.63 1.33 10.05
CA ARG A 61 8.63 0.46 10.70
C ARG A 61 10.05 0.85 10.37
N CYS A 62 10.35 1.20 9.11
CA CYS A 62 11.66 1.73 8.73
C CYS A 62 12.02 3.00 9.51
N ARG A 63 11.06 3.90 9.72
CA ARG A 63 11.24 5.12 10.52
C ARG A 63 11.47 4.79 11.99
N ALA A 64 10.71 3.84 12.55
CA ALA A 64 10.86 3.39 13.93
C ALA A 64 12.26 2.82 14.20
N VAL A 65 12.76 1.93 13.33
CA VAL A 65 14.13 1.37 13.44
C VAL A 65 15.19 2.46 13.31
N ARG A 66 15.03 3.42 12.40
CA ARG A 66 15.98 4.54 12.29
C ARG A 66 16.01 5.43 13.54
N ALA A 67 14.90 5.54 14.26
CA ALA A 67 14.78 6.38 15.44
C ALA A 67 15.28 5.69 16.72
N ALA A 68 15.01 4.39 16.88
CA ALA A 68 15.22 3.67 18.13
C ALA A 68 16.16 2.45 18.02
N GLY A 69 16.62 2.09 16.83
CA GLY A 69 17.37 0.85 16.59
C GLY A 69 16.46 -0.38 16.47
N TRP A 70 17.08 -1.57 16.45
CA TRP A 70 16.39 -2.85 16.19
C TRP A 70 15.91 -3.58 17.45
N ASP A 71 16.52 -3.33 18.60
CA ASP A 71 16.39 -4.17 19.81
C ASP A 71 14.94 -4.28 20.30
N ASP A 72 14.18 -3.19 20.21
CA ASP A 72 12.77 -3.15 20.63
C ASP A 72 11.81 -3.90 19.69
N TYR A 73 12.25 -4.25 18.47
CA TYR A 73 11.36 -4.73 17.40
C TYR A 73 11.65 -6.17 16.96
N ARG A 74 12.89 -6.65 17.13
CA ARG A 74 13.33 -7.96 16.59
C ARG A 74 12.52 -9.14 17.13
N TYR A 75 11.95 -9.02 18.32
CA TYR A 75 11.16 -10.07 18.98
C TYR A 75 9.64 -9.82 18.96
N VAL A 76 9.20 -8.67 18.42
CA VAL A 76 7.79 -8.27 18.36
C VAL A 76 7.23 -8.46 16.95
N TRP A 77 8.05 -8.20 15.93
CA TRP A 77 7.65 -8.38 14.54
C TRP A 77 7.85 -9.80 14.07
N SER A 78 7.07 -10.21 13.07
CA SER A 78 7.30 -11.48 12.41
C SER A 78 8.64 -11.45 11.67
N THR A 79 9.26 -12.62 11.49
CA THR A 79 10.52 -12.74 10.75
C THR A 79 10.43 -12.11 9.36
N GLY A 80 9.33 -12.32 8.63
CA GLY A 80 9.14 -11.72 7.30
C GLY A 80 9.13 -10.19 7.30
N GLU A 81 8.62 -9.57 8.36
CA GLU A 81 8.60 -8.11 8.51
C GLU A 81 9.99 -7.57 8.88
N VAL A 82 10.72 -8.26 9.78
CA VAL A 82 12.12 -7.92 10.09
C VAL A 82 12.96 -7.95 8.82
N LEU A 83 12.82 -9.01 8.01
CA LEU A 83 13.55 -9.16 6.75
C LEU A 83 13.22 -8.06 5.73
N ALA A 84 11.94 -7.69 5.61
CA ALA A 84 11.52 -6.62 4.71
C ALA A 84 12.10 -5.26 5.11
N VAL A 85 12.05 -4.93 6.41
CA VAL A 85 12.60 -3.68 6.92
C VAL A 85 14.13 -3.68 6.78
N ALA A 86 14.79 -4.80 7.03
CA ALA A 86 16.24 -4.92 6.87
C ALA A 86 16.65 -4.73 5.41
N TYR A 87 15.91 -5.35 4.48
CA TYR A 87 16.10 -5.16 3.05
C TYR A 87 15.83 -3.71 2.62
N LEU A 88 14.78 -3.05 3.11
CA LEU A 88 14.46 -1.65 2.80
C LEU A 88 15.53 -0.68 3.31
N LEU A 89 16.10 -0.95 4.49
CA LEU A 89 17.14 -0.13 5.12
C LEU A 89 18.57 -0.47 4.66
N ASP A 90 18.74 -1.50 3.83
CA ASP A 90 20.05 -2.03 3.41
C ASP A 90 20.91 -2.54 4.59
N ALA A 91 20.25 -3.04 5.64
CA ALA A 91 20.88 -3.62 6.84
C ALA A 91 21.35 -5.06 6.56
N ARG A 92 22.49 -5.20 5.87
CA ARG A 92 23.03 -6.48 5.42
C ARG A 92 23.50 -7.38 6.56
N ASP A 93 23.93 -6.80 7.66
CA ASP A 93 24.27 -7.48 8.91
C ASP A 93 23.05 -8.22 9.48
N VAL A 94 21.89 -7.57 9.56
CA VAL A 94 20.64 -8.17 10.06
C VAL A 94 20.18 -9.33 9.16
N LEU A 95 20.29 -9.18 7.84
CA LEU A 95 19.98 -10.25 6.90
C LEU A 95 20.92 -11.45 7.06
N ALA A 96 22.23 -11.19 7.20
CA ALA A 96 23.24 -12.22 7.37
C ALA A 96 23.05 -13.02 8.68
N GLU A 97 22.69 -12.34 9.78
CA GLU A 97 22.37 -13.01 11.05
C GLU A 97 21.19 -13.98 10.94
N LEU A 98 20.25 -13.71 10.04
CA LEU A 98 19.10 -14.56 9.77
C LEU A 98 19.37 -15.60 8.68
N ASN A 99 20.57 -15.62 8.09
CA ASN A 99 20.96 -16.43 6.93
C ASN A 99 20.07 -16.21 5.69
N GLU A 100 19.62 -14.97 5.51
CA GLU A 100 18.74 -14.59 4.41
C GLU A 100 19.48 -13.68 3.43
N ASP A 101 19.12 -13.79 2.15
CA ASP A 101 19.63 -12.94 1.08
C ASP A 101 18.49 -12.24 0.34
N GLU A 102 18.84 -11.34 -0.60
CA GLU A 102 17.85 -10.60 -1.39
C GLU A 102 16.86 -11.54 -2.11
N THR A 103 17.32 -12.66 -2.64
CA THR A 103 16.47 -13.61 -3.37
C THR A 103 15.45 -14.24 -2.44
N SER A 104 15.86 -14.68 -1.26
CA SER A 104 14.94 -15.26 -0.28
C SER A 104 13.91 -14.26 0.22
N VAL A 105 14.32 -13.01 0.51
CA VAL A 105 13.40 -11.96 0.96
C VAL A 105 12.39 -11.61 -0.13
N LEU A 106 12.87 -11.36 -1.35
CA LEU A 106 11.99 -11.02 -2.48
C LEU A 106 11.09 -12.20 -2.86
N GLY A 107 11.61 -13.43 -2.82
CA GLY A 107 10.87 -14.65 -3.09
C GLY A 107 9.67 -14.78 -2.16
N ARG A 108 9.92 -14.74 -0.83
CA ARG A 108 8.85 -14.78 0.17
C ARG A 108 7.79 -13.70 -0.07
N TRP A 109 8.24 -12.47 -0.29
CA TRP A 109 7.33 -11.34 -0.44
C TRP A 109 6.56 -11.33 -1.76
N ALA A 110 7.05 -12.01 -2.80
CA ALA A 110 6.27 -12.19 -4.02
C ALA A 110 4.96 -12.92 -3.74
N TYR A 111 5.00 -13.98 -2.92
CA TYR A 111 3.81 -14.71 -2.50
C TYR A 111 2.94 -13.91 -1.52
N ASP A 112 3.55 -13.21 -0.57
CA ASP A 112 2.79 -12.39 0.39
C ASP A 112 2.06 -11.21 -0.29
N LEU A 113 2.61 -10.66 -1.38
CA LEU A 113 2.02 -9.51 -2.10
C LEU A 113 1.07 -9.94 -3.22
N TRP A 114 1.44 -10.96 -3.99
CA TRP A 114 0.77 -11.33 -5.24
C TRP A 114 0.00 -12.64 -5.15
N GLY A 115 0.00 -13.28 -3.98
CA GLY A 115 -0.62 -14.58 -3.75
C GLY A 115 0.15 -15.70 -4.43
N VAL A 116 -0.36 -16.93 -4.34
CA VAL A 116 0.30 -18.12 -4.90
C VAL A 116 0.60 -17.95 -6.39
N SER A 117 -0.43 -17.70 -7.21
CA SER A 117 -0.24 -17.62 -8.67
C SER A 117 0.61 -16.44 -9.10
N GLY A 118 0.39 -15.26 -8.51
CA GLY A 118 1.18 -14.08 -8.84
C GLY A 118 2.62 -14.16 -8.33
N GLY A 119 2.86 -14.88 -7.24
CA GLY A 119 4.19 -15.16 -6.70
C GLY A 119 4.99 -16.05 -7.63
N GLU A 120 4.42 -17.18 -8.07
CA GLU A 120 5.05 -18.10 -9.03
C GLU A 120 5.39 -17.40 -10.35
N GLU A 121 4.46 -16.59 -10.88
CA GLU A 121 4.69 -15.80 -12.10
C GLU A 121 5.83 -14.79 -11.94
N ASP A 122 5.88 -14.07 -10.82
CA ASP A 122 6.95 -13.10 -10.58
C ASP A 122 8.30 -13.79 -10.34
N GLU A 123 8.32 -14.93 -9.64
CA GLU A 123 9.53 -15.73 -9.44
C GLU A 123 10.07 -16.25 -10.78
N ALA A 124 9.22 -16.80 -11.66
CA ALA A 124 9.60 -17.19 -13.01
C ALA A 124 10.13 -16.01 -13.85
N ALA A 125 9.66 -14.79 -13.58
CA ALA A 125 10.15 -13.56 -14.21
C ALA A 125 11.43 -12.98 -13.57
N GLY A 126 11.96 -13.60 -12.51
CA GLY A 126 13.13 -13.13 -11.77
C GLY A 126 12.83 -12.03 -10.75
N LEU A 127 11.64 -12.08 -10.13
CA LEU A 127 11.16 -11.23 -9.03
C LEU A 127 11.09 -9.74 -9.39
N ARG A 128 10.85 -9.42 -10.66
CA ARG A 128 10.91 -8.05 -11.19
C ARG A 128 9.83 -7.15 -10.60
N ARG A 129 8.60 -7.67 -10.44
CA ARG A 129 7.47 -6.93 -9.88
C ARG A 129 7.71 -6.65 -8.40
N THR A 130 8.16 -7.65 -7.64
CA THR A 130 8.47 -7.50 -6.22
C THR A 130 9.65 -6.56 -5.98
N ARG A 131 10.72 -6.66 -6.77
CA ARG A 131 11.85 -5.72 -6.69
C ARG A 131 11.42 -4.28 -6.99
N LYS A 132 10.58 -4.08 -8.01
CA LYS A 132 10.04 -2.76 -8.33
C LYS A 132 9.22 -2.20 -7.16
N TRP A 133 8.34 -3.01 -6.58
CA TRP A 133 7.53 -2.62 -5.43
C TRP A 133 8.40 -2.20 -4.23
N PHE A 134 9.43 -2.96 -3.89
CA PHE A 134 10.35 -2.61 -2.81
C PHE A 134 11.16 -1.34 -3.10
N MET A 135 11.57 -1.11 -4.34
CA MET A 135 12.28 0.11 -4.74
C MET A 135 11.42 1.36 -4.59
N GLU A 136 10.13 1.27 -4.96
CA GLU A 136 9.15 2.34 -4.73
C GLU A 136 8.98 2.58 -3.22
N THR A 137 8.79 1.52 -2.43
CA THR A 137 8.64 1.60 -0.97
C THR A 137 9.88 2.22 -0.30
N ARG A 138 11.08 1.82 -0.73
CA ARG A 138 12.35 2.40 -0.25
C ARG A 138 12.42 3.90 -0.52
N SER A 139 11.99 4.32 -1.69
CA SER A 139 11.96 5.75 -2.06
C SER A 139 11.06 6.56 -1.13
N THR A 140 9.93 6.01 -0.70
CA THR A 140 9.04 6.62 0.30
C THR A 140 9.65 6.59 1.71
N ALA A 141 10.34 5.51 2.08
CA ALA A 141 10.98 5.38 3.39
C ALA A 141 12.17 6.35 3.58
N VAL A 142 12.85 6.76 2.51
CA VAL A 142 14.01 7.66 2.56
C VAL A 142 13.60 9.15 2.57
N GLN A 143 12.42 9.48 2.06
CA GLN A 143 11.90 10.85 2.13
C GLN A 143 11.71 11.25 3.60
N ARG A 144 12.53 12.21 4.05
CA ARG A 144 12.39 12.88 5.35
C ARG A 144 11.15 13.76 5.27
N THR A 145 10.19 13.51 6.18
CA THR A 145 9.16 14.48 6.52
C THR A 145 9.80 15.76 7.05
#